data_AF-A0A059KKS1-F1
#
_entry.id   AF-A0A059KKS1-F1
#
_cell.length_a   1.000
_cell.length_b   1.000
_cell.length_c   1.000
_cell.angle_alpha   90.00
_cell.angle_beta   90.00
_cell.angle_gamma   90.00
#
_symmetry.space_group_name_H-M   'P 1'
#
loop_
_entity.id
_entity.type
_entity.pdbx_description
1 polymer ?
#
loop_
_entity_poly.entity_id
_entity_poly.type
_entity_poly.pdbx_seq_one_letter_code
_entity_poly.pdbx_strand_id
1 'polypeptide(L)'
;MTWNLKRTAQCAKCPWIKGVDPHDIPDGYCETKHANLASTIARPGELNLGTLTVMACHESPVGDEAHCVGWLANQAGPGNNIGLRLSLMSCGNAGKIRLRGDQHERFEDTLP
;
A
#
# COMPACT_ATOMS: atom_id res chain seq x y z
N MET A 1 0.21 -9.84 20.90
CA MET A 1 -0.11 -8.39 21.02
C MET A 1 -0.85 -7.99 19.78
N THR A 2 -1.98 -7.30 19.92
CA THR A 2 -2.73 -6.72 18.78
C THR A 2 -2.11 -5.39 18.39
N TRP A 3 -2.02 -5.11 17.10
CA TRP A 3 -1.52 -3.83 16.57
C TRP A 3 -2.60 -3.15 15.72
N ASN A 4 -2.42 -1.86 15.41
CA ASN A 4 -3.38 -1.09 14.63
C ASN A 4 -2.68 -0.34 13.51
N LEU A 5 -3.35 -0.25 12.36
CA LEU A 5 -2.99 0.69 11.31
C LEU A 5 -3.19 2.12 11.81
N LYS A 6 -2.19 2.99 11.58
CA LYS A 6 -2.32 4.44 11.82
C LYS A 6 -3.41 5.07 10.95
N ARG A 7 -3.64 4.52 9.76
CA ARG A 7 -4.67 4.96 8.81
C ARG A 7 -5.38 3.77 8.20
N THR A 8 -6.70 3.88 8.08
CA THR A 8 -7.54 2.86 7.44
C THR A 8 -8.30 3.39 6.23
N ALA A 9 -8.32 4.70 6.00
CA ALA A 9 -8.88 5.31 4.81
C ALA A 9 -7.80 5.62 3.78
N GLN A 10 -8.02 5.19 2.54
CA GLN A 10 -7.17 5.53 1.40
C GLN A 10 -7.14 7.06 1.17
N CYS A 11 -5.97 7.59 0.81
CA CYS A 11 -5.82 8.99 0.43
C CYS A 11 -6.56 9.32 -0.87
N ALA A 12 -6.98 10.57 -1.04
CA ALA A 12 -7.77 10.98 -2.21
C ALA A 12 -6.96 10.96 -3.51
N LYS A 13 -5.66 11.25 -3.41
CA LYS A 13 -4.70 11.27 -4.53
C LYS A 13 -3.85 10.00 -4.59
N CYS A 14 -4.40 8.86 -4.21
CA CYS A 14 -3.66 7.60 -4.22
C CYS A 14 -3.51 7.09 -5.66
N PRO A 15 -2.30 6.80 -6.16
CA PRO A 15 -2.09 6.22 -7.50
C PRO A 15 -2.74 4.86 -7.73
N TRP A 16 -3.13 4.16 -6.66
CA TRP A 16 -3.89 2.92 -6.78
C TRP A 16 -5.33 3.14 -7.26
N ILE A 17 -5.87 4.36 -7.19
CA ILE A 17 -7.22 4.71 -7.65
C ILE A 17 -7.17 4.98 -9.15
N LYS A 18 -8.02 4.30 -9.92
CA LYS A 18 -8.13 4.54 -11.37
C LYS A 18 -8.53 5.99 -11.65
N GLY A 19 -7.78 6.63 -12.55
CA GLY A 19 -8.04 8.00 -13.00
C GLY A 19 -7.42 9.09 -12.11
N VAL A 20 -6.62 8.73 -11.10
CA VAL A 20 -5.78 9.68 -10.37
C VAL A 20 -4.41 9.75 -11.05
N ASP A 21 -3.97 10.95 -11.40
CA ASP A 21 -2.60 11.18 -11.90
C ASP A 21 -1.62 11.29 -10.71
N PRO A 22 -0.57 10.46 -10.62
CA PRO A 22 0.44 10.58 -9.57
C PRO A 22 1.13 11.96 -9.52
N HIS A 23 1.19 12.70 -10.63
CA HIS A 23 1.73 14.05 -10.67
C HIS A 23 0.92 15.07 -9.86
N ASP A 24 -0.34 14.75 -9.55
CA ASP A 24 -1.17 15.60 -8.69
C ASP A 24 -0.80 15.46 -7.20
N ILE A 25 0.03 14.49 -6.81
CA ILE A 25 0.51 14.35 -5.43
C ILE A 25 1.32 15.60 -5.06
N PRO A 26 0.91 16.35 -4.02
CA PRO A 26 1.61 17.55 -3.62
C PRO A 26 3.02 17.26 -3.08
N ASP A 27 3.85 18.29 -2.98
CA ASP A 27 5.15 18.28 -2.29
C ASP A 27 6.24 17.41 -2.93
N GLY A 28 6.25 17.33 -4.27
CA GLY A 28 7.41 16.83 -5.02
C GLY A 28 7.35 15.33 -5.32
N TYR A 29 6.27 14.90 -5.97
CA TYR A 29 6.19 13.59 -6.60
C TYR A 29 7.45 13.30 -7.44
N CYS A 30 7.95 12.07 -7.36
CA CYS A 30 9.16 11.64 -8.04
C CYS A 30 8.96 10.24 -8.63
N GLU A 31 8.91 10.16 -9.96
CA GLU A 31 8.70 8.92 -10.70
C GLU A 31 9.70 7.83 -10.34
N THR A 32 10.99 8.16 -10.18
CA THR A 32 12.01 7.17 -9.81
C THR A 32 11.75 6.58 -8.43
N LYS A 33 11.33 7.42 -7.46
CA LYS A 33 10.95 6.93 -6.13
C LYS A 33 9.70 6.06 -6.21
N HIS A 34 8.72 6.44 -7.03
CA HIS A 34 7.52 5.65 -7.25
C HIS A 34 7.87 4.29 -7.83
N ALA A 35 8.62 4.23 -8.94
CA ALA A 35 9.05 2.99 -9.57
C ALA A 35 9.81 2.06 -8.61
N ASN A 36 10.65 2.61 -7.72
CA ASN A 36 11.39 1.84 -6.72
C ASN A 36 10.46 1.15 -5.68
N LEU A 37 9.20 1.57 -5.55
CA LEU A 37 8.21 0.88 -4.72
C LEU A 37 7.84 -0.51 -5.26
N ALA A 38 8.24 -0.87 -6.48
CA ALA A 38 8.18 -2.25 -6.97
C ALA A 38 8.84 -3.25 -6.00
N SER A 39 9.86 -2.81 -5.25
CA SER A 39 10.52 -3.61 -4.21
C SER A 39 9.62 -3.99 -3.02
N THR A 40 8.44 -3.37 -2.91
CA THR A 40 7.41 -3.68 -1.89
C THR A 40 6.33 -4.63 -2.39
N ILE A 41 6.37 -5.02 -3.66
CA ILE A 41 5.40 -5.93 -4.28
C ILE A 41 5.91 -7.36 -4.12
N ALA A 42 5.10 -8.23 -3.51
CA ALA A 42 5.45 -9.62 -3.34
C ALA A 42 5.50 -10.34 -4.69
N ARG A 43 6.52 -11.20 -4.90
CA ARG A 43 6.58 -12.02 -6.11
C ARG A 43 5.61 -13.20 -5.98
N PRO A 44 4.92 -13.58 -7.07
CA PRO A 44 4.04 -14.75 -7.05
C PRO A 44 4.76 -16.00 -6.53
N GLY A 45 4.15 -16.67 -5.54
CA GLY A 45 4.71 -17.89 -4.93
C GLY A 45 5.79 -17.66 -3.87
N GLU A 46 6.18 -16.41 -3.60
CA GLU A 46 7.18 -16.09 -2.58
C GLU A 46 6.58 -16.09 -1.17
N LEU A 47 7.22 -16.80 -0.24
CA LEU A 47 6.80 -16.91 1.16
C LEU A 47 7.75 -16.09 2.04
N ASN A 48 7.40 -14.84 2.29
CA ASN A 48 8.12 -13.96 3.20
C ASN A 48 7.42 -13.89 4.56
N LEU A 49 7.96 -14.59 5.56
CA LEU A 49 7.41 -14.63 6.93
C LEU A 49 8.21 -13.78 7.93
N GLY A 50 9.35 -13.23 7.52
CA GLY A 50 10.21 -12.38 8.34
C GLY A 50 9.82 -10.90 8.23
N THR A 51 10.84 -10.04 8.18
CA THR A 51 10.65 -8.60 7.97
C THR A 51 10.04 -8.34 6.59
N LEU A 52 8.89 -7.68 6.56
CA LEU A 52 8.23 -7.26 5.33
C LEU A 52 8.70 -5.86 4.92
N THR A 53 9.05 -5.69 3.65
CA THR A 53 9.21 -4.36 3.05
C THR A 53 7.81 -3.83 2.73
N VAL A 54 7.44 -2.71 3.36
CA VAL A 54 6.08 -2.14 3.25
C VAL A 54 6.11 -0.78 2.56
N MET A 55 5.02 -0.45 1.86
CA MET A 55 4.85 0.86 1.24
C MET A 55 4.29 1.87 2.25
N ALA A 56 4.98 3.00 2.42
CA ALA A 56 4.51 4.13 3.20
C ALA A 56 3.49 4.99 2.42
N CYS A 57 2.60 5.65 3.14
CA CYS A 57 1.67 6.63 2.58
C CYS A 57 2.38 7.96 2.29
N HIS A 58 2.16 8.54 1.11
CA HIS A 58 2.75 9.84 0.77
C HIS A 58 2.25 11.00 1.64
N GLU A 59 1.05 10.87 2.26
CA GLU A 59 0.51 11.89 3.17
C GLU A 59 1.06 11.78 4.60
N SER A 60 1.84 10.74 4.91
CA SER A 60 2.45 10.62 6.25
C SER A 60 3.80 11.33 6.31
N PRO A 61 4.10 12.03 7.42
CA PRO A 61 5.38 12.70 7.59
C PRO A 61 6.52 11.69 7.77
N VAL A 62 7.71 12.08 7.35
CA VAL A 62 8.93 11.28 7.50
C VAL A 62 9.21 11.03 9.00
N GLY A 63 9.46 9.78 9.37
CA GLY A 63 9.65 9.32 10.74
C GLY A 63 8.37 8.95 11.49
N ASP A 64 7.20 9.21 10.92
CA ASP A 64 5.91 8.77 11.46
C ASP A 64 5.01 8.17 10.36
N GLU A 65 5.61 7.32 9.53
CA GLU A 65 4.97 6.77 8.34
C GLU A 65 3.75 5.92 8.70
N ALA A 66 2.69 6.07 7.90
CA ALA A 66 1.54 5.17 7.88
C ALA A 66 1.68 4.19 6.71
N HIS A 67 1.14 2.99 6.86
CA HIS A 67 1.05 2.05 5.74
C HIS A 67 0.14 2.62 4.64
N CYS A 68 0.55 2.46 3.38
CA CYS A 68 -0.27 2.82 2.23
C CYS A 68 -1.47 1.86 2.13
N VAL A 69 -2.69 2.41 2.20
CA VAL A 69 -3.92 1.61 2.19
C VAL A 69 -4.20 0.94 0.84
N GLY A 70 -3.91 1.63 -0.28
CA GLY A 70 -4.06 1.05 -1.62
C GLY A 70 -3.15 -0.16 -1.82
N TRP A 71 -1.87 -0.01 -1.45
CA TRP A 71 -0.91 -1.11 -1.44
C TRP A 71 -1.31 -2.24 -0.50
N LEU A 72 -1.77 -1.94 0.72
CA LEU A 72 -2.23 -2.95 1.67
C LEU A 72 -3.34 -3.80 1.08
N ALA A 73 -4.35 -3.17 0.46
CA ALA A 73 -5.46 -3.89 -0.14
C ALA A 73 -5.03 -4.75 -1.33
N ASN A 74 -4.15 -4.24 -2.18
CA ASN A 74 -3.59 -5.00 -3.28
C ASN A 74 -2.77 -6.20 -2.77
N GLN A 75 -1.82 -5.96 -1.88
CA GLN A 75 -0.88 -6.99 -1.41
C GLN A 75 -1.50 -7.99 -0.45
N ALA A 76 -2.56 -7.63 0.27
CA ALA A 76 -3.34 -8.58 1.07
C ALA A 76 -4.30 -9.44 0.22
N GLY A 77 -4.42 -9.14 -1.08
CA GLY A 77 -5.24 -9.89 -2.02
C GLY A 77 -4.78 -11.35 -2.22
N PRO A 78 -5.66 -12.21 -2.75
CA PRO A 78 -5.30 -13.58 -3.10
C PRO A 78 -4.10 -13.64 -4.05
N GLY A 79 -3.18 -14.58 -3.82
CA GLY A 79 -2.01 -14.77 -4.68
C GLY A 79 -0.82 -13.83 -4.43
N ASN A 80 -1.00 -12.80 -3.59
CA ASN A 80 0.04 -11.82 -3.28
C ASN A 80 0.75 -12.14 -1.95
N ASN A 81 0.86 -11.16 -1.05
CA ASN A 81 1.74 -11.21 0.12
C ASN A 81 1.11 -12.00 1.28
N ILE A 82 1.40 -13.30 1.34
CA ILE A 82 0.88 -14.18 2.39
C ILE A 82 1.35 -13.79 3.79
N GLY A 83 2.58 -13.30 3.94
CA GLY A 83 3.10 -12.81 5.22
C GLY A 83 2.30 -11.61 5.73
N LEU A 84 1.97 -10.68 4.83
CA LEU A 84 1.09 -9.55 5.15
C LEU A 84 -0.30 -10.03 5.57
N ARG A 85 -0.89 -11.00 4.86
CA ARG A 85 -2.20 -11.56 5.19
C ARG A 85 -2.22 -12.13 6.62
N LEU A 86 -1.19 -12.91 6.98
CA LEU A 86 -1.05 -13.44 8.34
C LEU A 86 -0.87 -12.32 9.37
N SER A 87 -0.05 -11.31 9.08
CA SER A 87 0.14 -10.15 9.97
C SER A 87 -1.16 -9.40 10.24
N LEU A 88 -1.98 -9.17 9.19
CA LEU A 88 -3.27 -8.49 9.27
C LEU A 88 -4.31 -9.25 10.11
N MET A 89 -4.19 -10.57 10.27
CA MET A 89 -5.10 -11.34 11.15
C MET A 89 -5.02 -10.89 12.61
N SER A 90 -3.90 -10.32 13.03
CA SER A 90 -3.68 -9.77 14.37
C SER A 90 -3.87 -8.24 14.46
N CYS A 91 -4.26 -7.61 13.35
CA CYS A 91 -4.47 -6.17 13.27
C CYS A 91 -5.90 -5.82 13.71
N GLY A 92 -6.04 -5.10 14.83
CA GLY A 92 -7.32 -4.83 15.49
C GLY A 92 -8.28 -3.95 14.69
N ASN A 93 -7.78 -3.22 13.69
CA ASN A 93 -8.58 -2.33 12.85
C ASN A 93 -8.50 -2.63 11.34
N ALA A 94 -7.98 -3.81 10.94
CA ALA A 94 -7.94 -4.21 9.53
C ALA A 94 -9.32 -4.20 8.85
N GLY A 95 -10.37 -4.63 9.56
CA GLY A 95 -11.75 -4.60 9.06
C GLY A 95 -12.33 -3.19 8.84
N LYS A 96 -11.59 -2.13 9.21
CA LYS A 96 -11.99 -0.73 8.97
C LYS A 96 -11.32 -0.12 7.73
N ILE A 97 -10.56 -0.92 6.96
CA ILE A 97 -9.94 -0.49 5.70
C ILE A 97 -11.03 -0.07 4.72
N ARG A 98 -10.89 1.12 4.13
CA ARG A 98 -11.83 1.70 3.17
C ARG A 98 -11.08 2.27 1.98
N LEU A 99 -11.38 1.70 0.81
CA LEU A 99 -10.86 2.13 -0.48
C LEU A 99 -11.74 3.22 -1.09
N ARG A 100 -11.20 3.95 -2.06
CA ARG A 100 -11.88 5.03 -2.79
C ARG A 100 -11.90 4.71 -4.28
N GLY A 101 -13.10 4.59 -4.86
CA GLY A 101 -13.25 4.33 -6.29
C GLY A 101 -12.63 2.99 -6.72
N ASP A 102 -12.57 2.79 -8.04
CA ASP A 102 -12.00 1.58 -8.63
C ASP A 102 -10.48 1.56 -8.46
N GLN A 103 -9.92 0.38 -8.18
CA GLN A 103 -8.49 0.22 -7.95
C GLN A 103 -7.79 -0.44 -9.14
N HIS A 104 -6.53 -0.04 -9.37
CA HIS A 104 -5.61 -0.77 -10.23
C HIS A 104 -5.29 -2.16 -9.67
N GLU A 105 -5.19 -3.16 -10.55
CA GLU A 105 -4.88 -4.54 -10.17
C GLU A 105 -3.37 -4.77 -10.06
N ARG A 106 -2.58 -4.06 -10.87
CA ARG A 106 -1.13 -4.21 -10.95
C ARG A 106 -0.44 -2.93 -10.52
N PHE A 107 0.78 -3.07 -10.01
CA PHE A 107 1.58 -1.93 -9.56
C PHE A 107 2.01 -1.06 -10.74
N GLU A 108 2.31 -1.66 -11.88
CA GLU A 108 2.75 -0.97 -13.09
C GLU A 108 1.69 0.02 -13.59
N ASP A 109 0.41 -0.29 -13.36
CA ASP A 109 -0.70 0.59 -13.76
C ASP A 109 -0.84 1.81 -12.85
N THR A 110 -0.08 1.89 -11.76
CA THR A 110 -0.03 3.06 -10.87
C THR A 110 1.08 4.04 -11.25
N LEU A 111 2.00 3.64 -12.11
CA LEU A 111 3.04 4.51 -12.64
C LEU A 111 2.44 5.45 -13.72
N PRO A 112 3.01 6.64 -13.94
CA PRO A 112 2.55 7.55 -15.00
C PRO A 112 2.75 7.00 -16.42
#